data_AF-A0A1S1P058-F1
#
_entry.id   AF-A0A1S1P058-F1
#
_cell.length_a   1.000
_cell.length_b   1.000
_cell.length_c   1.000
_cell.angle_alpha   90.00
_cell.angle_beta   90.00
_cell.angle_gamma   90.00
#
_symmetry.space_group_name_H-M   'P 1'
#
loop_
_entity.id
_entity.type
_entity.pdbx_description
1 polymer ?
#
loop_
_entity_poly.entity_id
_entity_poly.type
_entity_poly.pdbx_seq_one_letter_code
_entity_poly.pdbx_strand_id
1 'polypeptide(L)'
;MLALLSDYESLRLIWWVLLGVLLIGFAVTDGFDLGVGTLLPFVGRTDVERRVAIHTVSATWEGNQVWLVLGGGAIFAAWPALYALSFSGFYLAMFLVLFALILRPVAFKYRSKRASAAWRSRWDWALFVGGAVPALIFGVAVGNVLQGVPFHFTGDLRPIYGGSLLGLLNPLALLCGLVSLAMLVAHGAAWLAFKAEGPVAER
;
A
#
# COMPACT_ATOMS: atom_id res chain seq x y z
N MET A 1 -0.50 -19.51 -29.48
CA MET A 1 0.32 -18.57 -28.68
C MET A 1 0.67 -17.31 -29.47
N LEU A 2 1.30 -17.41 -30.65
CA LEU A 2 1.60 -16.22 -31.48
C LEU A 2 0.36 -15.43 -31.96
N ALA A 3 -0.73 -16.12 -32.32
CA ALA A 3 -1.99 -15.47 -32.72
C ALA A 3 -2.68 -14.69 -31.57
N LEU A 4 -2.46 -15.10 -30.32
CA LEU A 4 -3.02 -14.43 -29.13
C LEU A 4 -2.28 -13.11 -28.84
N LEU A 5 -1.00 -13.03 -29.21
CA LEU A 5 -0.15 -11.85 -29.04
C LEU A 5 -0.26 -10.86 -30.21
N SER A 6 -0.89 -11.25 -31.32
CA SER A 6 -1.10 -10.38 -32.49
C SER A 6 -2.46 -9.67 -32.50
N ASP A 7 -3.45 -10.19 -31.76
CA ASP A 7 -4.79 -9.61 -31.69
C ASP A 7 -4.87 -8.48 -30.64
N TYR A 8 -5.33 -7.30 -31.05
CA TYR A 8 -5.32 -6.09 -30.21
C TYR A 8 -6.27 -6.21 -29.02
N GLU A 9 -7.43 -6.84 -29.20
CA GLU A 9 -8.39 -7.05 -28.11
C GLU A 9 -7.82 -7.99 -27.05
N SER A 10 -7.21 -9.09 -27.49
CA SER A 10 -6.50 -10.04 -26.63
C SER A 10 -5.38 -9.36 -25.84
N LEU A 11 -4.58 -8.49 -26.46
CA LEU A 11 -3.55 -7.73 -25.76
C LEU A 11 -4.12 -6.82 -24.66
N ARG A 12 -5.24 -6.14 -24.91
CA ARG A 12 -5.90 -5.30 -23.89
C ARG A 12 -6.37 -6.14 -22.70
N LEU A 13 -6.95 -7.31 -22.96
CA LEU A 13 -7.39 -8.23 -21.90
C LEU A 13 -6.22 -8.79 -21.11
N ILE A 14 -5.14 -9.20 -21.78
CA ILE A 14 -3.92 -9.71 -21.14
C ILE A 14 -3.35 -8.65 -20.19
N TRP A 15 -3.19 -7.40 -20.64
CA TRP A 15 -2.70 -6.33 -19.77
C TRP A 15 -3.63 -6.08 -18.57
N TRP A 16 -4.95 -6.13 -18.77
CA TRP A 16 -5.94 -6.02 -17.68
C TRP A 16 -5.77 -7.13 -16.64
N VAL A 17 -5.61 -8.39 -17.07
CA VAL A 17 -5.34 -9.52 -16.18
C VAL A 17 -3.99 -9.35 -15.48
N LEU A 18 -2.94 -8.94 -16.20
CA LEU A 18 -1.62 -8.71 -15.62
C LEU A 18 -1.65 -7.63 -14.53
N LEU A 19 -2.40 -6.54 -14.73
CA LEU A 19 -2.59 -5.54 -13.69
C LEU A 19 -3.26 -6.14 -12.45
N GLY A 20 -4.30 -6.96 -12.63
CA GLY A 20 -4.95 -7.68 -11.54
C GLY A 20 -3.95 -8.57 -10.77
N VAL A 21 -3.12 -9.34 -11.49
CA VAL A 21 -2.07 -10.18 -10.91
C VAL A 21 -1.04 -9.35 -10.14
N LEU A 22 -0.61 -8.20 -10.68
CA LEU A 22 0.36 -7.31 -10.01
C LEU A 22 -0.21 -6.72 -8.71
N LEU A 23 -1.48 -6.28 -8.73
CA LEU A 23 -2.15 -5.73 -7.55
C LEU A 23 -2.40 -6.80 -6.49
N ILE A 24 -2.79 -8.02 -6.89
CA ILE A 24 -2.91 -9.17 -5.99
C ILE A 24 -1.55 -9.54 -5.42
N GLY A 25 -0.51 -9.61 -6.27
CA GLY A 25 0.87 -9.89 -5.84
C GLY A 25 1.36 -8.89 -4.81
N PHE A 26 1.11 -7.59 -5.02
CA PHE A 26 1.37 -6.55 -4.03
C PHE A 26 0.60 -6.77 -2.72
N ALA A 27 -0.71 -7.00 -2.78
CA ALA A 27 -1.54 -7.22 -1.60
C ALA A 27 -1.19 -8.51 -0.83
N VAL A 28 -0.67 -9.53 -1.51
CA VAL A 28 -0.24 -10.78 -0.88
C VAL A 28 1.16 -10.65 -0.27
N THR A 29 2.06 -9.94 -0.93
CA THR A 29 3.46 -9.83 -0.47
C THR A 29 3.66 -8.66 0.48
N ASP A 30 3.49 -7.42 0.02
CA ASP A 30 3.66 -6.24 0.87
C ASP A 30 2.50 -6.06 1.85
N GLY A 31 1.37 -6.74 1.62
CA GLY A 31 0.21 -6.66 2.50
C GLY A 31 0.45 -7.13 3.92
N PHE A 32 1.17 -8.25 4.12
CA PHE A 32 1.56 -8.65 5.47
C PHE A 32 2.58 -7.69 6.08
N ASP A 33 3.49 -7.12 5.28
CA ASP A 33 4.45 -6.15 5.81
C ASP A 33 3.77 -4.87 6.31
N LEU A 34 2.82 -4.34 5.55
CA LEU A 34 1.98 -3.20 5.95
C LEU A 34 1.12 -3.55 7.18
N GLY A 35 0.61 -4.78 7.24
CA GLY A 35 -0.11 -5.32 8.38
C GLY A 35 0.74 -5.38 9.65
N VAL A 36 1.95 -5.95 9.57
CA VAL A 36 2.91 -6.01 10.69
C VAL A 36 3.30 -4.60 11.15
N GLY A 37 3.57 -3.68 10.21
CA GLY A 37 3.84 -2.28 10.53
C GLY A 37 2.69 -1.64 11.32
N THR A 38 1.46 -1.85 10.87
CA THR A 38 0.23 -1.36 11.53
C THR A 38 0.03 -1.98 12.91
N LEU A 39 0.37 -3.26 13.09
CA LEU A 39 0.20 -3.97 14.35
C LEU A 39 1.29 -3.66 15.38
N LEU A 40 2.46 -3.19 14.94
CA LEU A 40 3.67 -3.01 15.75
C LEU A 40 3.45 -2.39 17.14
N PRO A 41 2.73 -1.25 17.31
CA PRO A 41 2.54 -0.65 18.63
C PRO A 41 1.61 -1.46 19.54
N PHE A 42 0.77 -2.35 18.98
CA PHE A 42 -0.22 -3.15 19.71
C PHE A 42 0.33 -4.51 20.12
N VAL A 43 1.04 -5.19 19.22
CA VAL A 43 1.62 -6.52 19.47
C VAL A 43 2.96 -6.44 20.20
N GLY A 44 3.72 -5.35 20.05
CA GLY A 44 5.00 -5.16 20.71
C GLY A 44 4.89 -4.22 21.91
N ARG A 45 4.85 -4.76 23.14
CA ARG A 45 4.81 -3.97 24.38
C ARG A 45 6.21 -3.59 24.86
N THR A 46 7.20 -4.45 24.67
CA THR A 46 8.61 -4.18 24.98
C THR A 46 9.45 -3.84 23.73
N ASP A 47 10.67 -3.30 23.89
CA ASP A 47 11.57 -3.09 22.73
C ASP A 47 11.96 -4.42 22.06
N VAL A 48 12.09 -5.48 22.86
CA VAL A 48 12.42 -6.83 22.37
C VAL A 48 11.27 -7.37 21.52
N GLU A 49 10.03 -7.28 22.00
CA GLU A 49 8.85 -7.73 21.25
C GLU A 49 8.66 -6.96 19.95
N ARG A 50 8.82 -5.62 19.97
CA ARG A 50 8.77 -4.80 18.74
C ARG A 50 9.84 -5.23 17.75
N ARG A 51 11.04 -5.54 18.24
CA ARG A 51 12.16 -6.01 17.42
C ARG A 51 11.86 -7.39 16.81
N VAL A 52 11.26 -8.31 17.57
CA VAL A 52 10.80 -9.61 17.04
C VAL A 52 9.84 -9.40 15.87
N ALA A 53 8.77 -8.61 16.06
CA ALA A 53 7.80 -8.32 15.01
C ALA A 53 8.46 -7.74 13.75
N ILE A 54 9.34 -6.74 13.91
CA ILE A 54 10.08 -6.10 12.81
C ILE A 54 10.97 -7.10 12.07
N HIS A 55 11.65 -8.00 12.79
CA HIS A 55 12.58 -8.95 12.15
C HIS A 55 11.87 -9.96 11.26
N THR A 56 10.60 -10.30 11.53
CA THR A 56 9.83 -11.24 10.70
C THR A 56 9.67 -10.78 9.25
N VAL A 57 9.75 -9.48 8.99
CA VAL A 57 9.58 -8.87 7.65
C VAL A 57 10.86 -8.23 7.10
N SER A 58 11.86 -8.01 7.96
CA SER A 58 13.07 -7.23 7.63
C SER A 58 13.89 -7.75 6.44
N ALA A 59 13.80 -9.05 6.12
CA ALA A 59 14.56 -9.67 5.03
C ALA A 59 13.88 -9.57 3.66
N THR A 60 12.56 -9.38 3.60
CA THR A 60 11.76 -9.50 2.37
C THR A 60 11.11 -8.20 1.93
N TRP A 61 10.87 -7.26 2.85
CA TRP A 61 10.05 -6.09 2.59
C TRP A 61 10.52 -5.22 1.40
N GLU A 62 11.84 -5.09 1.19
CA GLU A 62 12.38 -4.31 0.06
C GLU A 62 11.93 -4.92 -1.28
N GLY A 63 11.95 -6.26 -1.39
CA GLY A 63 11.49 -6.98 -2.57
C GLY A 63 9.97 -6.96 -2.73
N ASN A 64 9.23 -7.07 -1.63
CA ASN A 64 7.77 -7.00 -1.64
C ASN A 64 7.27 -5.65 -2.16
N GLN A 65 7.92 -4.55 -1.79
CA GLN A 65 7.57 -3.21 -2.25
C GLN A 65 7.76 -3.02 -3.77
N VAL A 66 8.60 -3.82 -4.42
CA VAL A 66 8.81 -3.75 -5.88
C VAL A 66 7.52 -4.07 -6.64
N TRP A 67 6.63 -4.91 -6.11
CA TRP A 67 5.33 -5.19 -6.74
C TRP A 67 4.50 -3.92 -6.96
N LEU A 68 4.53 -2.98 -6.00
CA LEU A 68 3.85 -1.69 -6.14
C LEU A 68 4.48 -0.84 -7.24
N VAL A 69 5.81 -0.77 -7.27
CA VAL A 69 6.56 0.00 -8.27
C VAL A 69 6.32 -0.55 -9.67
N LEU A 70 6.38 -1.88 -9.82
CA LEU A 70 6.08 -2.57 -11.07
C LEU A 70 4.63 -2.36 -11.50
N GLY A 71 3.68 -2.44 -10.56
CA GLY A 71 2.27 -2.12 -10.83
C GLY A 71 2.09 -0.70 -11.37
N GLY A 72 2.69 0.30 -10.71
CA GLY A 72 2.66 1.69 -11.19
C GLY A 72 3.29 1.86 -12.58
N GLY A 73 4.44 1.24 -12.82
CA GLY A 73 5.12 1.24 -14.11
C GLY A 73 4.32 0.54 -15.21
N ALA A 74 3.65 -0.57 -14.89
CA ALA A 74 2.80 -1.30 -15.82
C ALA A 74 1.57 -0.46 -16.23
N ILE A 75 0.93 0.24 -15.30
CA ILE A 75 -0.17 1.17 -15.65
C ILE A 75 0.36 2.29 -16.53
N PHE A 76 1.53 2.86 -16.23
CA PHE A 76 2.15 3.89 -17.06
C PHE A 76 2.43 3.41 -18.49
N ALA A 77 2.92 2.18 -18.65
CA ALA A 77 3.23 1.61 -19.96
C ALA A 77 1.97 1.21 -20.75
N ALA A 78 0.99 0.57 -20.10
CA ALA A 78 -0.18 -0.01 -20.76
C ALA A 78 -1.36 0.98 -20.90
N TRP A 79 -1.57 1.85 -19.90
CA TRP A 79 -2.64 2.86 -19.89
C TRP A 79 -2.16 4.22 -19.36
N PRO A 80 -1.39 4.99 -20.16
CA PRO A 80 -0.85 6.28 -19.75
C PRO A 80 -1.91 7.27 -19.25
N ALA A 81 -3.09 7.31 -19.87
CA ALA A 81 -4.19 8.18 -19.45
C ALA A 81 -4.74 7.80 -18.06
N LEU A 82 -4.87 6.50 -17.77
CA LEU A 82 -5.30 6.01 -16.46
C LEU A 82 -4.26 6.33 -15.39
N TYR A 83 -2.97 6.15 -15.70
CA TYR A 83 -1.88 6.55 -14.82
C TYR A 83 -1.96 8.06 -14.51
N ALA A 84 -2.00 8.89 -15.55
CA ALA A 84 -2.02 10.34 -15.40
C ALA A 84 -3.22 10.81 -14.56
N LEU A 85 -4.42 10.32 -14.86
CA LEU A 85 -5.63 10.68 -14.13
C LEU A 85 -5.59 10.20 -12.67
N SER A 86 -5.15 8.96 -12.42
CA SER A 86 -5.13 8.40 -11.06
C SER A 86 -4.17 9.17 -10.16
N PHE A 87 -2.94 9.40 -10.61
CA PHE A 87 -1.92 10.08 -9.79
C PHE A 87 -2.14 11.60 -9.68
N SER A 88 -2.74 12.25 -10.69
CA SER A 88 -3.07 13.68 -10.61
C SER A 88 -4.39 13.96 -9.91
N GLY A 89 -5.42 13.13 -10.12
CA GLY A 89 -6.72 13.28 -9.47
C GLY A 89 -6.68 12.92 -7.98
N PHE A 90 -5.92 11.89 -7.62
CA PHE A 90 -5.68 11.53 -6.21
C PHE A 90 -4.42 12.18 -5.64
N TYR A 91 -3.96 13.31 -6.19
CA TYR A 91 -2.64 13.90 -5.89
C TYR A 91 -2.28 13.92 -4.40
N LEU A 92 -3.09 14.56 -3.57
CA LEU A 92 -2.77 14.70 -2.15
C LEU A 92 -2.87 13.35 -1.40
N ALA A 93 -3.78 12.46 -1.80
CA ALA A 93 -3.86 11.12 -1.24
C ALA A 93 -2.63 10.27 -1.61
N MET A 94 -2.18 10.32 -2.86
CA MET A 94 -0.96 9.65 -3.32
C MET A 94 0.30 10.25 -2.69
N PHE A 95 0.33 11.56 -2.44
CA PHE A 95 1.40 12.21 -1.69
C PHE A 95 1.49 11.67 -0.25
N LEU A 96 0.36 11.51 0.44
CA LEU A 96 0.34 10.94 1.79
C LEU A 96 0.82 9.48 1.80
N VAL A 97 0.41 8.68 0.82
CA VAL A 97 0.92 7.31 0.64
C VAL A 97 2.43 7.32 0.42
N LEU A 98 2.93 8.14 -0.51
CA LEU A 98 4.36 8.23 -0.81
C LEU A 98 5.16 8.64 0.43
N PHE A 99 4.68 9.66 1.16
CA PHE A 99 5.34 10.10 2.39
C PHE A 99 5.40 8.98 3.44
N ALA A 100 4.29 8.27 3.67
CA ALA A 100 4.26 7.13 4.59
C ALA A 100 5.20 5.99 4.14
N LEU A 101 5.24 5.71 2.84
CA LEU A 101 6.12 4.70 2.26
C LEU A 101 7.61 5.10 2.26
N ILE A 102 7.95 6.39 2.28
CA ILE A 102 9.33 6.87 2.47
C ILE A 102 9.76 6.67 3.93
N LEU A 103 8.86 6.92 4.89
CA LEU A 103 9.17 6.76 6.32
C LEU A 103 9.53 5.32 6.67
N ARG A 104 8.89 4.33 6.05
CA ARG A 104 9.05 2.90 6.36
C ARG A 104 10.50 2.37 6.15
N PRO A 105 11.14 2.48 4.97
CA PRO A 105 12.55 2.14 4.75
C PRO A 105 13.50 2.81 5.74
N VAL A 106 13.30 4.10 5.98
CA VAL A 106 14.13 4.91 6.87
C VAL A 106 13.99 4.41 8.30
N ALA A 107 12.77 4.11 8.74
CA ALA A 107 12.50 3.58 10.06
C ALA A 107 13.15 2.22 10.29
N PHE A 108 13.05 1.28 9.34
CA PHE A 108 13.74 -0.02 9.44
C PHE A 108 15.26 0.16 9.61
N LYS A 109 15.88 1.03 8.80
CA LYS A 109 17.34 1.22 8.80
C LYS A 109 17.84 2.00 10.03
N TYR A 110 17.09 2.99 10.51
CA TYR A 110 17.56 3.93 11.53
C TYR A 110 17.09 3.66 12.95
N ARG A 111 16.01 2.89 13.15
CA ARG A 111 15.47 2.56 14.47
C ARG A 111 16.53 2.12 15.47
N SER A 112 17.42 1.21 15.07
CA SER A 112 18.44 0.63 15.96
C SER A 112 19.78 1.37 15.98
N LYS A 113 19.94 2.47 15.22
CA LYS A 113 21.22 3.20 15.11
C LYS A 113 21.57 4.06 16.34
N ARG A 114 20.59 4.34 17.20
CA ARG A 114 20.79 5.10 18.44
C ARG A 114 20.15 4.36 19.62
N ALA A 115 20.91 4.24 20.72
CA ALA A 115 20.44 3.64 21.97
C ALA A 115 19.63 4.66 22.80
N SER A 116 18.48 5.10 22.29
CA SER A 116 17.56 6.01 22.98
C SER A 116 16.12 5.53 22.82
N ALA A 117 15.39 5.45 23.94
CA ALA A 117 13.99 4.99 23.93
C ALA A 117 13.08 5.92 23.11
N ALA A 118 13.23 7.24 23.28
CA ALA A 118 12.49 8.23 22.50
C ALA A 118 12.79 8.14 20.99
N TRP A 119 14.05 7.84 20.63
CA TRP A 119 14.43 7.63 19.23
C TRP A 119 13.73 6.39 18.64
N ARG A 120 13.79 5.25 19.33
CA ARG A 120 13.15 4.01 18.87
C ARG A 120 11.64 4.17 18.74
N SER A 121 10.99 4.80 19.74
CA SER A 121 9.55 5.03 19.73
C SER A 121 9.07 5.90 18.56
N ARG A 122 9.83 6.94 18.17
CA ARG A 122 9.50 7.75 16.98
C ARG A 122 9.53 6.92 15.69
N TRP A 123 10.51 6.02 15.56
CA TRP A 123 10.60 5.13 14.41
C TRP A 123 9.54 4.01 14.46
N ASP A 124 9.15 3.55 15.65
CA ASP A 124 8.03 2.62 15.81
C ASP A 124 6.71 3.24 15.31
N TRP A 125 6.46 4.51 15.65
CA TRP A 125 5.32 5.27 15.11
C TRP A 125 5.43 5.52 13.61
N ALA A 126 6.64 5.75 13.09
CA ALA A 126 6.85 5.88 11.64
C ALA A 126 6.54 4.57 10.90
N LEU A 127 6.87 3.40 11.46
CA LEU A 127 6.50 2.09 10.91
C LEU A 127 4.99 1.86 10.98
N PHE A 128 4.34 2.27 12.07
CA PHE A 128 2.88 2.25 12.19
C PHE A 128 2.21 3.07 11.09
N VAL A 129 2.60 4.33 10.94
CA VAL A 129 2.07 5.22 9.89
C VAL A 129 2.37 4.67 8.50
N GLY A 130 3.59 4.16 8.30
CA GLY A 130 4.04 3.54 7.06
C GLY A 130 3.28 2.26 6.67
N GLY A 131 2.64 1.58 7.63
CA GLY A 131 1.74 0.45 7.38
C GLY A 131 0.29 0.89 7.21
N ALA A 132 -0.22 1.67 8.16
CA ALA A 132 -1.65 1.97 8.29
C ALA A 132 -2.16 2.94 7.21
N VAL A 133 -1.38 3.98 6.89
CA VAL A 133 -1.80 5.02 5.95
C VAL A 133 -1.93 4.48 4.52
N PRO A 134 -0.94 3.76 3.96
CA PRO A 134 -1.09 3.14 2.64
C PRO A 134 -2.26 2.15 2.59
N ALA A 135 -2.38 1.29 3.60
CA ALA A 135 -3.46 0.31 3.67
C ALA A 135 -4.85 0.96 3.62
N LEU A 136 -5.05 2.04 4.40
CA LEU A 136 -6.31 2.78 4.40
C LEU A 136 -6.55 3.51 3.07
N ILE A 137 -5.57 4.28 2.59
CA ILE A 137 -5.75 5.15 1.42
C ILE A 137 -5.95 4.34 0.14
N PHE A 138 -5.28 3.18 -0.01
CA PHE A 138 -5.52 2.33 -1.19
C PHE A 138 -6.97 1.83 -1.24
N GLY A 139 -7.56 1.41 -0.12
CA GLY A 139 -8.98 1.06 -0.07
C GLY A 139 -9.90 2.24 -0.37
N VAL A 140 -9.59 3.43 0.16
CA VAL A 140 -10.34 4.67 -0.16
C VAL A 140 -10.27 4.99 -1.65
N ALA A 141 -9.10 4.83 -2.27
CA ALA A 141 -8.94 5.06 -3.71
C ALA A 141 -9.80 4.08 -4.53
N VAL A 142 -9.78 2.78 -4.20
CA VAL A 142 -10.63 1.78 -4.86
C VAL A 142 -12.12 2.11 -4.69
N GLY A 143 -12.56 2.49 -3.49
CA GLY A 143 -13.95 2.89 -3.26
C GLY A 143 -14.38 4.10 -4.08
N ASN A 144 -13.51 5.10 -4.23
CA ASN A 144 -13.76 6.24 -5.11
C ASN A 144 -13.81 5.85 -6.59
N VAL A 145 -12.97 4.93 -7.04
CA VAL A 145 -13.02 4.42 -8.43
C VAL A 145 -14.34 3.69 -8.69
N LEU A 146 -14.83 2.90 -7.72
CA LEU A 146 -16.12 2.21 -7.83
C LEU A 146 -17.31 3.19 -7.87
N GLN A 147 -17.27 4.25 -7.05
CA GLN A 147 -18.33 5.26 -7.03
C GLN A 147 -18.27 6.21 -8.24
N GLY A 148 -17.08 6.36 -8.83
CA GLY A 148 -16.78 7.40 -9.81
C GLY A 148 -16.22 8.66 -9.15
N VAL A 149 -15.31 9.32 -9.85
CA VAL A 149 -14.63 10.54 -9.40
C VAL A 149 -14.90 11.71 -10.34
N PRO A 150 -14.96 12.96 -9.83
CA PRO A 150 -15.30 14.13 -10.63
C PRO A 150 -14.08 14.60 -11.44
N PHE A 151 -13.92 14.07 -12.65
CA PHE A 151 -12.95 14.55 -13.62
C PHE A 151 -13.59 14.67 -15.01
N HIS A 152 -12.95 15.45 -15.87
CA HIS A 152 -13.27 15.51 -17.28
C HIS A 152 -11.99 15.66 -18.10
N PHE A 153 -12.09 15.43 -19.41
CA PHE A 153 -11.01 15.69 -20.35
C PHE A 153 -11.25 17.01 -21.09
N THR A 154 -10.18 17.76 -21.34
CA THR A 154 -10.21 18.88 -22.29
C THR A 154 -10.29 18.37 -23.73
N GLY A 155 -10.46 19.28 -24.70
CA GLY A 155 -10.38 18.95 -26.13
C GLY A 155 -9.06 18.25 -26.52
N ASP A 156 -7.96 18.61 -25.87
CA ASP A 156 -6.64 18.00 -26.07
C ASP A 156 -6.38 16.74 -25.21
N LEU A 157 -7.44 16.10 -24.69
CA LEU A 157 -7.36 14.89 -23.85
C LEU A 157 -6.57 15.06 -22.54
N ARG A 158 -6.45 16.29 -22.03
CA ARG A 158 -5.84 16.54 -20.71
C ARG A 158 -6.86 16.27 -19.60
N PRO A 159 -6.54 15.43 -18.59
CA PRO A 159 -7.44 15.25 -17.45
C PRO A 159 -7.46 16.48 -16.55
N ILE A 160 -8.65 16.92 -16.18
CA ILE A 160 -8.91 17.95 -15.17
C ILE A 160 -9.73 17.32 -14.06
N TYR A 161 -9.19 17.34 -12.84
CA TYR A 161 -9.88 16.89 -11.64
C TYR A 161 -10.54 18.07 -10.93
N GLY A 162 -11.84 17.95 -10.66
CA GLY A 162 -12.64 19.00 -10.00
C GLY A 162 -12.93 18.72 -8.52
N GLY A 163 -12.42 17.61 -7.98
CA GLY A 163 -12.66 17.22 -6.59
C GLY A 163 -11.65 17.80 -5.60
N SER A 164 -11.74 17.36 -4.36
CA SER A 164 -10.84 17.73 -3.26
C SER A 164 -10.49 16.50 -2.43
N LEU A 165 -9.42 16.58 -1.62
CA LEU A 165 -9.03 15.48 -0.73
C LEU A 165 -10.18 15.06 0.19
N LEU A 166 -10.89 16.02 0.78
CA LEU A 166 -12.02 15.72 1.67
C LEU A 166 -13.18 15.08 0.91
N GLY A 167 -13.36 15.41 -0.37
CA GLY A 167 -14.35 14.76 -1.25
C GLY A 167 -14.06 13.27 -1.48
N LEU A 168 -12.80 12.84 -1.34
CA LEU A 168 -12.42 11.42 -1.42
C LEU A 168 -12.82 10.64 -0.16
N LEU A 169 -13.04 11.31 0.98
CA LEU A 169 -13.38 10.70 2.25
C LEU A 169 -14.91 10.55 2.43
N ASN A 170 -15.58 10.10 1.37
CA ASN A 170 -17.01 9.80 1.43
C ASN A 170 -17.26 8.45 2.17
N PRO A 171 -18.50 8.18 2.63
CA PRO A 171 -18.78 7.00 3.45
C PRO A 171 -18.43 5.64 2.79
N LEU A 172 -18.70 5.50 1.49
CA LEU A 172 -18.39 4.26 0.76
C LEU A 172 -16.88 4.07 0.63
N ALA A 173 -16.16 5.12 0.26
CA ALA A 173 -14.71 5.08 0.16
C ALA A 173 -14.04 4.80 1.51
N LEU A 174 -14.52 5.42 2.59
CA LEU A 174 -14.03 5.14 3.95
C LEU A 174 -14.29 3.68 4.34
N LEU A 175 -15.46 3.12 4.02
CA LEU A 175 -15.74 1.71 4.24
C LEU A 175 -14.76 0.81 3.49
N CYS A 176 -14.52 1.08 2.19
CA CYS A 176 -13.52 0.34 1.42
C CYS A 176 -12.10 0.48 2.00
N GLY A 177 -11.75 1.66 2.51
CA GLY A 177 -10.52 1.92 3.25
C GLY A 177 -10.40 1.04 4.50
N LEU A 178 -11.44 1.01 5.33
CA LEU A 178 -11.47 0.20 6.56
C LEU A 178 -11.41 -1.30 6.25
N VAL A 179 -12.08 -1.75 5.18
CA VAL A 179 -11.99 -3.13 4.70
C VAL A 179 -10.56 -3.47 4.29
N SER A 180 -9.90 -2.60 3.51
CA SER A 180 -8.51 -2.80 3.10
C SER A 180 -7.57 -2.84 4.31
N LEU A 181 -7.71 -1.89 5.23
CA LEU A 181 -6.93 -1.85 6.47
C LEU A 181 -7.13 -3.12 7.30
N ALA A 182 -8.38 -3.53 7.54
CA ALA A 182 -8.69 -4.73 8.31
C ALA A 182 -8.14 -5.99 7.65
N MET A 183 -8.25 -6.11 6.33
CA MET A 183 -7.71 -7.23 5.57
C MET A 183 -6.18 -7.33 5.69
N LEU A 184 -5.46 -6.21 5.56
CA LEU A 184 -4.00 -6.21 5.65
C LEU A 184 -3.52 -6.39 7.09
N VAL A 185 -4.24 -5.84 8.08
CA VAL A 185 -3.99 -6.11 9.50
C VAL A 185 -4.17 -7.59 9.80
N ALA A 186 -5.24 -8.22 9.31
CA ALA A 186 -5.46 -9.66 9.48
C ALA A 186 -4.34 -10.49 8.81
N HIS A 187 -3.88 -10.08 7.63
CA HIS A 187 -2.75 -10.73 6.96
C HIS A 187 -1.46 -10.60 7.78
N GLY A 188 -1.14 -9.40 8.28
CA GLY A 188 0.01 -9.17 9.15
C GLY A 188 -0.06 -9.97 10.45
N ALA A 189 -1.24 -10.09 11.06
CA ALA A 189 -1.46 -10.91 12.25
C ALA A 189 -1.22 -12.40 11.95
N ALA A 190 -1.76 -12.92 10.85
CA ALA A 190 -1.51 -14.29 10.42
C ALA A 190 -0.02 -14.56 10.16
N TRP A 191 0.69 -13.60 9.57
CA TRP A 191 2.14 -13.69 9.38
C TRP A 191 2.89 -13.72 10.72
N LEU A 192 2.55 -12.86 11.68
CA LEU A 192 3.17 -12.86 13.00
C LEU A 192 2.89 -14.14 13.78
N ALA A 193 1.66 -14.64 13.76
CA ALA A 193 1.31 -15.91 14.39
C ALA A 193 2.10 -17.09 13.80
N PHE A 194 2.44 -17.02 12.51
CA PHE A 194 3.25 -18.04 11.83
C PHE A 194 4.76 -17.89 12.03
N LYS A 195 5.28 -16.65 12.08
CA LYS A 195 6.74 -16.37 12.07
C LYS A 195 7.34 -15.89 13.38
N ALA A 196 6.56 -15.30 14.28
CA ALA A 196 7.03 -14.87 15.59
C ALA A 196 6.94 -16.03 16.60
N GLU A 197 7.58 -15.83 17.75
CA GLU A 197 7.50 -16.75 18.89
C GLU A 197 7.06 -15.99 20.15
N GLY A 198 6.52 -16.75 21.11
CA GLY A 198 6.16 -16.23 22.42
C GLY A 198 5.04 -15.18 22.38
N PRO A 199 5.09 -14.16 23.25
CA PRO A 199 3.96 -13.24 23.45
C PRO A 199 3.55 -12.41 22.23
N VAL A 200 4.40 -12.30 21.20
CA VAL A 200 4.05 -11.60 19.94
C VAL A 200 3.20 -12.49 19.04
N ALA A 201 3.39 -13.81 19.05
CA ALA A 201 2.60 -14.74 18.25
C ALA A 201 1.24 -15.04 18.89
N GLU A 202 1.15 -15.01 20.22
CA GLU A 202 -0.08 -15.27 20.98
C GLU A 202 -1.09 -14.10 20.98
N ARG A 203 -0.65 -12.88 20.64
CA ARG A 203 -1.46 -11.66 20.64
C ARG A 203 -1.94 -11.32 19.23
#